data_AF-A0A846ECE4-F1
#
_entry.id   AF-A0A846ECE4-F1
#
_cell.length_a   1.000
_cell.length_b   1.000
_cell.length_c   1.000
_cell.angle_alpha   90.00
_cell.angle_beta   90.00
_cell.angle_gamma   90.00
#
_symmetry.space_group_name_H-M   'P 1'
#
loop_
_entity.id
_entity.type
_entity.pdbx_description
1 polymer ?
#
loop_
_entity_poly.entity_id
_entity_poly.type
_entity_poly.pdbx_seq_one_letter_code
_entity_poly.pdbx_strand_id
1 'polypeptide(L)'
;MSQLFNFSTAIPNPNDLLDLAYSENPILDTLEVVAVFGVPLPQPEPPKTHQFQLGDIVTQGQQYGVITSLNETDRPITITWDGSSDAEPDSFAYTLDEIRFFKISILSQFVPLRTLVELPKNATIQFSNANLVKLDRTNVFLLEEVTERHLIIRSLDQRYCFPRELFPGRLFACAVDIPISFQP
;
A
#
# COMPACT_ATOMS: atom_id res chain seq x y z
N MET A 1 -15.65 -14.68 -28.23
CA MET A 1 -14.59 -15.61 -27.82
C MET A 1 -13.61 -14.82 -26.98
N SER A 2 -13.54 -15.05 -25.67
CA SER A 2 -12.60 -14.37 -24.77
C SER A 2 -11.34 -15.21 -24.69
N GLN A 3 -10.19 -14.65 -25.09
CA GLN A 3 -8.89 -15.33 -24.98
C GLN A 3 -8.30 -15.07 -23.59
N LEU A 4 -7.99 -16.15 -22.87
CA LEU A 4 -7.30 -16.12 -21.59
C LEU A 4 -5.79 -16.09 -21.85
N PHE A 5 -5.13 -15.03 -21.40
CA PHE A 5 -3.68 -14.94 -21.42
C PHE A 5 -3.12 -15.27 -20.03
N ASN A 6 -2.12 -16.14 -19.99
CA ASN A 6 -1.37 -16.43 -18.76
C ASN A 6 -0.21 -15.43 -18.66
N PHE A 7 -0.17 -14.67 -17.57
CA PHE A 7 0.95 -13.77 -17.29
C PHE A 7 2.11 -14.56 -16.70
N SER A 8 3.07 -14.93 -17.55
CA SER A 8 4.38 -15.44 -17.09
C SER A 8 5.39 -14.29 -17.01
N THR A 9 5.13 -13.30 -16.17
CA THR A 9 6.14 -12.28 -15.81
C THR A 9 7.02 -12.87 -14.71
N ALA A 10 8.26 -13.27 -15.04
CA ALA A 10 9.25 -13.61 -14.02
C ALA A 10 9.26 -12.49 -12.98
N ILE A 11 9.31 -12.84 -11.67
CA ILE A 11 9.27 -11.83 -10.60
C ILE A 11 10.39 -10.83 -10.89
N PRO A 12 10.07 -9.58 -11.29
CA PRO A 12 11.10 -8.56 -11.45
C PRO A 12 11.78 -8.40 -10.09
N ASN A 13 13.10 -8.21 -10.07
CA ASN A 13 13.75 -7.85 -8.82
C ASN A 13 13.04 -6.59 -8.27
N PRO A 14 12.55 -6.57 -7.02
CA PRO A 14 11.86 -5.41 -6.46
C PRO A 14 12.65 -4.11 -6.61
N ASN A 15 13.97 -4.21 -6.63
CA ASN A 15 14.86 -3.06 -6.88
C ASN A 15 14.69 -2.52 -8.30
N ASP A 16 14.51 -3.36 -9.33
CA ASP A 16 14.29 -2.92 -10.71
C ASP A 16 12.98 -2.11 -10.83
N LEU A 17 11.94 -2.46 -10.05
CA LEU A 17 10.69 -1.72 -10.01
C LEU A 17 10.81 -0.38 -9.28
N LEU A 18 11.64 -0.31 -8.23
CA LEU A 18 11.93 0.95 -7.56
C LEU A 18 12.81 1.86 -8.44
N ASP A 19 13.73 1.30 -9.21
CA ASP A 19 14.55 2.05 -10.17
C ASP A 19 13.69 2.70 -11.27
N LEU A 20 12.54 2.11 -11.62
CA LEU A 20 11.57 2.75 -12.53
C LEU A 20 11.11 4.12 -12.02
N ALA A 21 10.98 4.30 -10.70
CA ALA A 21 10.58 5.58 -10.10
C ALA A 21 11.59 6.70 -10.38
N TYR A 22 12.85 6.34 -10.66
CA TYR A 22 13.96 7.28 -10.85
C TYR A 22 14.42 7.38 -12.31
N SER A 23 13.86 6.57 -13.22
CA SER A 23 14.21 6.52 -14.64
C SER A 23 13.30 7.37 -15.52
N GLU A 24 13.77 7.78 -16.72
CA GLU A 24 12.89 8.38 -17.73
C GLU A 24 11.75 7.41 -18.06
N ASN A 25 10.52 7.83 -17.78
CA ASN A 25 9.33 7.00 -17.94
C ASN A 25 9.10 6.65 -19.42
N PRO A 26 9.27 5.39 -19.86
CA PRO A 26 8.77 5.00 -21.17
C PRO A 26 7.26 5.24 -21.22
N ILE A 27 6.77 5.76 -22.35
CA ILE A 27 5.33 5.93 -22.59
C ILE A 27 4.75 4.52 -22.73
N LEU A 28 4.13 4.03 -21.65
CA LEU A 28 3.39 2.77 -21.62
C LEU A 28 1.90 3.04 -21.70
N ASP A 29 1.20 2.21 -22.49
CA ASP A 29 -0.25 2.22 -22.55
C ASP A 29 -0.84 1.74 -21.21
N THR A 30 -1.92 2.39 -20.78
CA THR A 30 -2.64 2.03 -19.56
C THR A 30 -3.84 1.16 -19.89
N LEU A 31 -3.89 -0.04 -19.29
CA LEU A 31 -5.02 -0.95 -19.39
C LEU A 31 -5.99 -0.71 -18.24
N GLU A 32 -7.23 -0.35 -18.55
CA GLU A 32 -8.28 -0.18 -17.55
C GLU A 32 -8.86 -1.53 -17.12
N VAL A 33 -8.92 -1.74 -15.81
CA VAL A 33 -9.51 -2.94 -15.20
C VAL A 33 -10.99 -2.71 -14.96
N VAL A 34 -11.82 -3.62 -15.45
CA VAL A 34 -13.29 -3.54 -15.35
C VAL A 34 -13.89 -4.65 -14.48
N ALA A 35 -13.16 -5.74 -14.22
CA ALA A 35 -13.57 -6.78 -13.29
C ALA A 35 -12.37 -7.59 -12.76
N VAL A 36 -12.53 -8.15 -11.57
CA VAL A 36 -11.58 -9.08 -10.95
C VAL A 36 -12.34 -10.28 -10.36
N PHE A 37 -11.84 -11.49 -10.60
CA PHE A 37 -12.44 -12.74 -10.20
C PHE A 37 -11.45 -13.65 -9.46
N GLY A 38 -11.97 -14.64 -8.73
CA GLY A 38 -11.18 -15.72 -8.15
C GLY A 38 -10.44 -15.37 -6.84
N VAL A 39 -10.58 -14.14 -6.37
CA VAL A 39 -10.00 -13.65 -5.11
C VAL A 39 -11.01 -12.79 -4.35
N PRO A 40 -10.98 -12.78 -3.01
CA PRO A 40 -11.78 -11.85 -2.22
C PRO A 40 -11.37 -10.41 -2.55
N LEU A 41 -12.35 -9.57 -2.87
CA LEU A 41 -12.15 -8.13 -2.97
C LEU A 41 -12.24 -7.48 -1.58
N PRO A 42 -11.63 -6.30 -1.39
CA PRO A 42 -11.79 -5.53 -0.16
C PRO A 42 -13.29 -5.33 0.13
N GLN A 43 -13.75 -5.80 1.29
CA GLN A 43 -15.11 -5.53 1.72
C GLN A 43 -15.18 -4.10 2.27
N PRO A 44 -16.31 -3.39 2.09
CA PRO A 44 -16.52 -2.10 2.74
C PRO A 44 -16.33 -2.26 4.25
N GLU A 45 -15.33 -1.58 4.82
CA GLU A 45 -15.13 -1.59 6.26
C GLU A 45 -16.30 -0.86 6.95
N PRO A 46 -16.75 -1.33 8.12
CA PRO A 46 -17.76 -0.62 8.90
C PRO A 46 -17.27 0.80 9.25
N PRO A 47 -18.20 1.76 9.43
CA PRO A 47 -17.86 3.14 9.77
C PRO A 47 -17.01 3.18 11.05
N LYS A 48 -15.85 3.85 10.96
CA LYS A 48 -14.81 3.83 12.00
C LYS A 48 -15.16 4.79 13.14
N THR A 49 -14.97 4.35 14.38
CA THR A 49 -15.17 5.17 15.60
C THR A 49 -14.07 6.23 15.78
N HIS A 50 -12.89 6.02 15.17
CA HIS A 50 -11.75 6.93 15.17
C HIS A 50 -10.92 6.76 13.89
N GLN A 51 -10.08 7.76 13.56
CA GLN A 51 -9.30 7.79 12.31
C GLN A 51 -8.24 6.68 12.19
N PHE A 52 -7.90 6.03 13.30
CA PHE A 52 -6.83 5.04 13.40
C PHE A 52 -7.35 3.60 13.34
N GLN A 53 -6.56 2.71 12.76
CA GLN A 53 -6.78 1.28 12.65
C GLN A 53 -5.62 0.48 13.27
N LEU A 54 -5.93 -0.75 13.66
CA LEU A 54 -4.91 -1.71 14.09
C LEU A 54 -3.95 -1.98 12.92
N GLY A 55 -2.66 -1.89 13.18
CA GLY A 55 -1.62 -2.06 12.16
C GLY A 55 -1.28 -0.79 11.37
N ASP A 56 -1.96 0.34 11.62
CA ASP A 56 -1.54 1.61 11.05
C ASP A 56 -0.13 1.94 11.51
N ILE A 57 0.69 2.39 10.57
CA ILE A 57 2.02 2.93 10.87
C ILE A 57 1.82 4.41 11.16
N VAL A 58 2.39 4.88 12.26
CA VAL A 58 2.33 6.28 12.69
C VAL A 58 3.73 6.85 12.83
N THR A 59 3.84 8.17 12.74
CA THR A 59 5.10 8.88 12.92
C THR A 59 4.97 9.97 13.98
N GLN A 60 6.06 10.18 14.72
CA GLN A 60 6.26 11.29 15.64
C GLN A 60 7.67 11.85 15.41
N GLY A 61 7.78 12.92 14.61
CA GLY A 61 9.09 13.45 14.22
C GLY A 61 9.91 12.41 13.46
N GLN A 62 10.98 11.90 14.07
CA GLN A 62 11.89 10.90 13.49
C GLN A 62 11.57 9.45 13.90
N GLN A 63 10.61 9.26 14.79
CA GLN A 63 10.22 7.94 15.24
C GLN A 63 9.01 7.47 14.45
N TYR A 64 8.99 6.18 14.14
CA TYR A 64 7.80 5.51 13.62
C TYR A 64 7.38 4.39 14.58
N GLY A 65 6.10 4.10 14.58
CA GLY A 65 5.52 3.06 15.40
C GLY A 65 4.32 2.44 14.71
N VAL A 66 3.81 1.36 15.29
CA VAL A 66 2.65 0.63 14.79
C VAL A 66 1.56 0.67 15.85
N ILE A 67 0.32 0.91 15.43
CA ILE A 67 -0.84 0.80 16.32
C ILE A 67 -1.10 -0.68 16.60
N THR A 68 -0.87 -1.08 17.85
CA THR A 68 -0.97 -2.48 18.31
C THR A 68 -2.21 -2.77 19.14
N SER A 69 -2.93 -1.73 19.61
CA SER A 69 -4.22 -1.90 20.29
C SER A 69 -5.11 -0.68 20.11
N LEU A 70 -6.42 -0.94 19.98
CA LEU A 70 -7.49 0.06 19.98
C LEU A 70 -8.54 -0.35 21.01
N ASN A 71 -8.76 0.48 22.04
CA ASN A 71 -9.63 0.18 23.16
C ASN A 71 -10.63 1.32 23.39
N GLU A 72 -11.74 1.04 24.07
CA GLU A 72 -12.77 2.05 24.44
C GLU A 72 -12.46 2.76 25.77
N THR A 73 -11.18 2.80 26.17
CA THR A 73 -10.72 3.44 27.41
C THR A 73 -10.39 4.92 27.19
N ASP A 74 -10.15 5.65 28.28
CA ASP A 74 -9.71 7.06 28.24
C ASP A 74 -8.41 7.28 27.42
N ARG A 75 -7.56 6.24 27.34
CA ARG A 75 -6.39 6.19 26.44
C ARG A 75 -6.62 5.13 25.34
N PRO A 76 -7.35 5.46 24.27
CA PRO A 76 -7.88 4.46 23.36
C PRO A 76 -6.85 3.85 22.40
N ILE A 77 -5.67 4.46 22.21
CA ILE A 77 -4.74 4.08 21.14
C ILE A 77 -3.41 3.66 21.73
N THR A 78 -2.98 2.43 21.49
CA THR A 78 -1.64 1.94 21.87
C THR A 78 -0.72 1.88 20.66
N ILE A 79 0.43 2.53 20.75
CA ILE A 79 1.46 2.55 19.72
C ILE A 79 2.69 1.83 20.27
N THR A 80 3.20 0.87 19.51
CA THR A 80 4.51 0.26 19.73
C THR A 80 5.50 0.97 18.80
N TRP A 81 6.42 1.73 19.38
CA TRP A 81 7.44 2.48 18.66
C TRP A 81 8.61 1.57 18.30
N ASP A 82 9.17 1.78 17.12
CA ASP A 82 10.42 1.13 16.75
C ASP A 82 11.54 1.67 17.64
N GLY A 83 12.23 0.76 18.32
CA GLY A 83 13.36 1.10 19.17
C GLY A 83 14.56 1.55 18.33
N SER A 84 15.44 2.38 18.88
CA SER A 84 16.80 2.46 18.36
C SER A 84 17.44 1.07 18.36
N SER A 85 18.42 0.81 17.49
CA SER A 85 19.02 -0.53 17.24
C SER A 85 19.43 -1.37 18.45
N ASP A 86 19.54 -0.78 19.64
CA ASP A 86 19.94 -1.42 20.90
C ASP A 86 18.84 -1.42 22.00
N ALA A 87 17.62 -0.95 21.71
CA ALA A 87 16.51 -0.87 22.68
C ALA A 87 15.33 -1.77 22.27
N GLU A 88 14.70 -2.43 23.24
CA GLU A 88 13.44 -3.13 23.00
C GLU A 88 12.35 -2.15 22.55
N PRO A 89 11.44 -2.56 21.64
CA PRO A 89 10.37 -1.69 21.18
C PRO A 89 9.43 -1.30 22.35
N ASP A 90 9.26 0.01 22.54
CA ASP A 90 8.46 0.56 23.62
C ASP A 90 6.99 0.71 23.21
N SER A 91 6.06 0.28 24.07
CA SER A 91 4.62 0.38 23.81
C SER A 91 3.95 1.35 24.79
N PHE A 92 3.26 2.37 24.26
CA PHE A 92 2.55 3.37 25.06
C PHE A 92 1.10 3.53 24.60
N ALA A 93 0.18 3.63 25.56
CA ALA A 93 -1.19 4.07 25.31
C ALA A 93 -1.25 5.60 25.26
N TYR A 94 -2.14 6.16 24.44
CA TYR A 94 -2.32 7.60 24.23
C TYR A 94 -3.80 7.99 24.27
N THR A 95 -4.07 9.19 24.78
CA THR A 95 -5.33 9.90 24.55
C THR A 95 -5.33 10.53 23.14
N LEU A 96 -6.51 10.91 22.64
CA LEU A 96 -6.61 11.68 21.39
C LEU A 96 -5.99 13.08 21.51
N ASP A 97 -5.95 13.66 22.71
CA ASP A 97 -5.33 14.96 22.98
C ASP A 97 -3.80 14.88 22.89
N GLU A 98 -3.22 13.84 23.47
CA GLU A 98 -1.78 13.56 23.39
C GLU A 98 -1.34 13.32 21.95
N ILE A 99 -2.11 12.55 21.18
CA ILE A 99 -1.84 12.34 19.74
C ILE A 99 -1.78 13.66 18.99
N ARG A 100 -2.75 14.56 19.23
CA ARG A 100 -2.77 15.89 18.61
C ARG A 100 -1.60 16.76 19.08
N PHE A 101 -1.31 16.74 20.38
CA PHE A 101 -0.25 17.52 20.99
C PHE A 101 1.15 17.10 20.50
N PHE A 102 1.41 15.79 20.46
CA PHE A 102 2.67 15.21 19.96
C PHE A 102 2.76 15.17 18.43
N LYS A 103 1.70 15.59 17.72
CA LYS A 103 1.62 15.57 16.26
C LYS A 103 1.85 14.17 15.68
N ILE A 104 1.32 13.15 16.35
CA ILE A 104 1.36 11.78 15.86
C ILE A 104 0.42 11.68 14.66
N SER A 105 0.96 11.31 13.51
CA SER A 105 0.21 11.22 12.24
C SER A 105 0.32 9.83 11.64
N ILE A 106 -0.75 9.39 10.97
CA ILE A 106 -0.74 8.15 10.18
C ILE A 106 0.18 8.36 9.00
N LEU A 107 1.10 7.42 8.82
CA LEU A 107 1.94 7.34 7.65
C LEU A 107 1.14 6.71 6.51
N SER A 108 0.98 7.46 5.41
CA SER A 108 0.32 6.91 4.22
C SER A 108 1.11 5.72 3.68
N GLN A 109 0.45 4.56 3.57
CA GLN A 109 1.07 3.31 3.09
C GLN A 109 1.05 3.19 1.56
N PHE A 110 0.20 3.97 0.87
CA PHE A 110 0.05 4.01 -0.58
C PHE A 110 0.61 5.33 -1.12
N VAL A 111 1.94 5.45 -1.12
CA VAL A 111 2.65 6.61 -1.64
C VAL A 111 3.08 6.33 -3.08
N PRO A 112 2.61 7.12 -4.07
CA PRO A 112 3.05 7.03 -5.45
C PRO A 112 4.57 6.97 -5.58
N LEU A 113 5.06 6.09 -6.45
CA LEU A 113 6.46 5.87 -6.80
C LEU A 113 7.36 5.41 -5.64
N ARG A 114 6.76 5.05 -4.50
CA ARG A 114 7.47 4.57 -3.30
C ARG A 114 6.88 3.30 -2.72
N THR A 115 5.67 2.97 -3.12
CA THR A 115 4.98 1.77 -2.67
C THR A 115 5.04 0.69 -3.73
N LEU A 116 5.44 -0.52 -3.32
CA LEU A 116 5.22 -1.74 -4.05
C LEU A 116 3.97 -2.44 -3.52
N VAL A 117 3.11 -2.87 -4.43
CA VAL A 117 1.90 -3.62 -4.12
C VAL A 117 1.98 -5.00 -4.74
N GLU A 118 1.38 -5.99 -4.10
CA GLU A 118 1.29 -7.33 -4.67
C GLU A 118 -0.14 -7.69 -5.03
N LEU A 119 -0.32 -8.28 -6.21
CA LEU A 119 -1.58 -8.90 -6.61
C LEU A 119 -1.54 -10.40 -6.29
N PRO A 120 -2.61 -10.95 -5.69
CA PRO A 120 -2.65 -12.35 -5.30
C PRO A 120 -2.66 -13.30 -6.50
N LYS A 121 -2.03 -14.47 -6.32
CA LYS A 121 -2.15 -15.58 -7.27
C LYS A 121 -3.62 -15.98 -7.48
N ASN A 122 -3.91 -16.56 -8.64
CA ASN A 122 -5.23 -16.98 -9.11
C ASN A 122 -6.25 -15.86 -9.33
N ALA A 123 -5.88 -14.59 -9.11
CA ALA A 123 -6.72 -13.48 -9.55
C ALA A 123 -6.84 -13.50 -11.07
N THR A 124 -8.07 -13.38 -11.56
CA THR A 124 -8.36 -13.19 -12.98
C THR A 124 -8.85 -11.78 -13.18
N ILE A 125 -8.14 -11.00 -14.00
CA ILE A 125 -8.39 -9.59 -14.26
C ILE A 125 -8.96 -9.45 -15.67
N GLN A 126 -10.07 -8.72 -15.78
CA GLN A 126 -10.67 -8.35 -17.06
C GLN A 126 -10.39 -6.88 -17.35
N PHE A 127 -9.91 -6.60 -18.56
CA PHE A 127 -9.67 -5.25 -19.03
C PHE A 127 -10.81 -4.72 -19.91
N SER A 128 -10.85 -3.40 -20.10
CA SER A 128 -11.85 -2.72 -20.95
C SER A 128 -11.83 -3.17 -22.41
N ASN A 129 -10.67 -3.62 -22.91
CA ASN A 129 -10.52 -4.24 -24.24
C ASN A 129 -11.03 -5.69 -24.33
N ALA A 130 -11.73 -6.18 -23.30
CA ALA A 130 -12.26 -7.54 -23.16
C ALA A 130 -11.21 -8.66 -23.04
N ASN A 131 -9.92 -8.32 -22.94
CA ASN A 131 -8.88 -9.31 -22.63
C ASN A 131 -8.97 -9.74 -21.16
N LEU A 132 -8.69 -11.02 -20.94
CA LEU A 132 -8.65 -11.63 -19.62
C LEU A 132 -7.25 -12.12 -19.31
N VAL A 133 -6.79 -11.81 -18.10
CA VAL A 133 -5.49 -12.22 -17.61
C VAL A 133 -5.65 -12.98 -16.32
N LYS A 134 -5.10 -14.19 -16.28
CA LYS A 134 -4.99 -14.95 -15.05
C LYS A 134 -3.58 -14.82 -14.49
N LEU A 135 -3.48 -14.45 -13.22
CA LEU A 135 -2.23 -14.43 -12.49
C LEU A 135 -1.93 -15.83 -11.94
N ASP A 136 -0.99 -16.54 -12.54
CA ASP A 136 -0.62 -17.89 -12.08
C ASP A 136 0.24 -17.86 -10.79
N ARG A 137 0.78 -16.69 -10.44
CA ARG A 137 1.58 -16.43 -9.24
C ARG A 137 1.25 -15.06 -8.65
N THR A 138 1.72 -14.82 -7.43
CA THR A 138 1.74 -13.47 -6.86
C THR A 138 2.71 -12.62 -7.66
N ASN A 139 2.29 -11.44 -8.07
CA ASN A 139 3.11 -10.49 -8.83
C ASN A 139 3.19 -9.16 -8.09
N VAL A 140 4.37 -8.56 -8.10
CA VAL A 140 4.65 -7.27 -7.45
C VAL A 140 4.66 -6.17 -8.52
N PHE A 141 4.07 -5.04 -8.20
CA PHE A 141 3.94 -3.87 -9.06
C PHE A 141 4.33 -2.61 -8.31
N LEU A 142 4.88 -1.64 -9.03
CA LEU A 142 5.07 -0.29 -8.51
C LEU A 142 3.72 0.44 -8.51
N LEU A 143 3.39 1.09 -7.41
CA LEU A 143 2.26 2.02 -7.35
C LEU A 143 2.69 3.35 -7.98
N GLU A 144 2.11 3.72 -9.11
CA GLU A 144 2.43 4.98 -9.80
C GLU A 144 1.51 6.12 -9.42
N GLU A 145 0.22 5.85 -9.17
CA GLU A 145 -0.75 6.90 -8.84
C GLU A 145 -1.84 6.37 -7.90
N VAL A 146 -2.35 7.23 -7.02
CA VAL A 146 -3.46 6.96 -6.13
C VAL A 146 -4.41 8.15 -6.12
N THR A 147 -5.68 7.90 -6.43
CA THR A 147 -6.76 8.87 -6.27
C THR A 147 -7.88 8.30 -5.39
N GLU A 148 -8.94 9.07 -5.17
CA GLU A 148 -10.11 8.58 -4.43
C GLU A 148 -10.81 7.42 -5.12
N ARG A 149 -10.72 7.33 -6.46
CA ARG A 149 -11.50 6.38 -7.27
C ARG A 149 -10.67 5.26 -7.87
N HIS A 150 -9.40 5.50 -8.14
CA HIS A 150 -8.56 4.52 -8.81
C HIS A 150 -7.13 4.50 -8.27
N LEU A 151 -6.43 3.41 -8.53
CA LEU A 151 -4.98 3.28 -8.39
C LEU A 151 -4.39 2.91 -9.75
N ILE A 152 -3.22 3.46 -10.06
CA ILE A 152 -2.41 3.02 -11.20
C ILE A 152 -1.23 2.24 -10.65
N ILE A 153 -1.11 1.00 -11.08
CA ILE A 153 0.03 0.13 -10.77
C ILE A 153 0.75 -0.23 -12.06
N ARG A 154 2.04 -0.54 -11.94
CA ARG A 154 2.91 -0.74 -13.09
C ARG A 154 3.86 -1.92 -12.92
N SER A 155 4.03 -2.67 -14.01
CA SER A 155 5.13 -3.60 -14.24
C SER A 155 6.20 -2.96 -15.16
N LEU A 156 7.27 -3.69 -15.47
CA LEU A 156 8.31 -3.21 -16.38
C LEU A 156 7.76 -2.83 -17.78
N ASP A 157 6.69 -3.49 -18.21
CA ASP A 157 6.15 -3.50 -19.56
C ASP A 157 4.74 -2.93 -19.70
N GLN A 158 3.98 -2.81 -18.61
CA GLN A 158 2.56 -2.41 -18.68
C GLN A 158 2.12 -1.58 -17.48
N ARG A 159 1.12 -0.71 -17.71
CA ARG A 159 0.36 0.01 -16.69
C ARG A 159 -1.06 -0.52 -16.58
N TYR A 160 -1.56 -0.58 -15.36
CA TYR A 160 -2.91 -1.04 -15.04
C TYR A 160 -3.63 -0.03 -14.17
N CYS A 161 -4.80 0.42 -14.61
CA CYS A 161 -5.66 1.30 -13.84
C CYS A 161 -6.77 0.48 -13.19
N PHE A 162 -6.78 0.42 -11.87
CA PHE A 162 -7.77 -0.28 -11.05
C PHE A 162 -8.73 0.71 -10.40
N PRO A 163 -10.05 0.54 -10.54
CA PRO A 163 -10.99 1.10 -9.59
C PRO A 163 -10.66 0.59 -8.18
N ARG A 164 -10.72 1.44 -7.14
CA ARG A 164 -10.30 1.06 -5.78
C ARG A 164 -11.07 -0.15 -5.26
N GLU A 165 -12.36 -0.22 -5.55
CA GLU A 165 -13.24 -1.32 -5.17
C GLU A 165 -12.91 -2.65 -5.85
N LEU A 166 -12.18 -2.62 -6.97
CA LEU A 166 -11.76 -3.80 -7.71
C LEU A 166 -10.30 -4.18 -7.46
N PHE A 167 -9.55 -3.40 -6.69
CA PHE A 167 -8.14 -3.68 -6.43
C PHE A 167 -7.98 -4.86 -5.45
N PRO A 168 -7.52 -6.05 -5.89
CA PRO A 168 -7.41 -7.21 -5.02
C PRO A 168 -6.06 -7.26 -4.30
N GLY A 169 -5.22 -6.25 -4.51
CA GLY A 169 -3.84 -6.23 -4.04
C GLY A 169 -3.72 -5.73 -2.62
N ARG A 170 -2.54 -5.98 -2.04
CA ARG A 170 -2.15 -5.45 -0.73
C ARG A 170 -0.77 -4.82 -0.79
N LEU A 171 -0.46 -4.03 0.24
CA LEU A 171 0.88 -3.50 0.43
C LEU A 171 1.90 -4.64 0.48
N PHE A 172 2.97 -4.52 -0.30
CA PHE A 172 4.12 -5.42 -0.24
C PHE A 172 5.29 -4.74 0.47
N ALA A 173 5.65 -3.53 0.02
CA ALA A 173 6.70 -2.71 0.64
C ALA A 173 6.41 -1.22 0.39
N CYS A 174 6.91 -0.33 1.26
CA CYS A 174 6.83 1.11 1.07
C CYS A 174 8.15 1.76 1.51
N ALA A 175 8.73 2.59 0.65
CA ALA A 175 9.85 3.44 0.99
C ALA A 175 9.34 4.71 1.69
N VAL A 176 9.86 4.95 2.89
CA VAL A 176 9.43 6.06 3.75
C VAL A 176 10.63 6.96 4.00
N ASP A 177 10.49 8.25 3.68
CA ASP A 177 11.48 9.24 4.12
C ASP A 177 11.19 9.61 5.56
N ILE A 178 12.09 9.23 6.46
CA ILE A 178 12.05 9.72 7.84
C ILE A 178 12.73 11.10 7.82
N PRO A 179 12.04 12.18 8.23
CA PRO A 179 12.58 13.53 8.14
C PRO A 179 13.84 13.67 9.02
N ILE A 180 15.00 13.86 8.40
CA ILE A 180 16.28 14.08 9.07
C ILE A 180 16.27 15.51 9.63
N SER A 181 16.47 15.70 10.93
CA SER A 181 16.67 17.05 11.47
C SER A 181 18.01 17.61 10.98
N PHE A 182 17.97 18.73 10.26
CA PHE A 182 19.11 19.65 10.26
C PHE A 182 19.23 20.22 11.68
N GLN A 183 20.23 19.76 12.43
CA GLN A 183 20.68 20.51 13.59
C GLN A 183 21.39 21.77 13.08
N PRO A 184 20.99 22.98 13.53
CA PRO A 184 21.78 24.19 13.29
C PRO A 184 23.09 24.18 14.06
#